data_AF-A0A524CYX3-F1
#
_entry.id   AF-A0A524CYX3-F1
#
_cell.length_a   1.000
_cell.length_b   1.000
_cell.length_c   1.000
_cell.angle_alpha   90.00
_cell.angle_beta   90.00
_cell.angle_gamma   90.00
#
_symmetry.space_group_name_H-M   'P 1'
#
loop_
_entity.id
_entity.type
_entity.pdbx_description
1 polymer ?
#
loop_
_entity_poly.entity_id
_entity_poly.type
_entity_poly.pdbx_seq_one_letter_code
_entity_poly.pdbx_strand_id
1 'polypeptide(L)'
;MIEDFLEEEKQAIDEELSLYFEELEKDTSDVLFNDFLDQMKEFIIPDKSKAKRIHPILLIAAFSGIINPLYLRDEILKVRKVAIAVELLHSGHLIHDDLIDDDDMRRGKAAFHVQLRRDINKVYKSMELPGKKELENLYGRDLSILG
;
A
#
# COMPACT_ATOMS: atom_id res chain seq x y z
N MET A 1 19.20 19.89 1.73
CA MET A 1 19.86 18.96 2.68
C MET A 1 18.86 18.00 3.33
N ILE A 2 17.84 18.49 4.06
CA ILE A 2 16.76 17.61 4.58
C ILE A 2 15.74 17.29 3.48
N GLU A 3 15.34 18.30 2.71
CA GLU A 3 14.36 18.14 1.61
C GLU A 3 14.85 17.13 0.57
N ASP A 4 16.14 17.20 0.18
CA ASP A 4 16.76 16.25 -0.74
C ASP A 4 16.74 14.82 -0.19
N PHE A 5 17.04 14.65 1.10
CA PHE A 5 16.99 13.34 1.78
C PHE A 5 15.56 12.78 1.82
N LEU A 6 14.56 13.62 2.13
CA LEU A 6 13.16 13.20 2.13
C LEU A 6 12.72 12.73 0.74
N GLU A 7 13.08 13.46 -0.31
CA GLU A 7 12.70 13.10 -1.68
C GLU A 7 13.44 11.84 -2.16
N GLU A 8 14.74 11.72 -1.86
CA GLU A 8 15.54 10.53 -2.20
C GLU A 8 14.98 9.27 -1.52
N GLU A 9 14.76 9.31 -0.21
CA GLU A 9 14.27 8.14 0.51
C GLU A 9 12.83 7.81 0.13
N LYS A 10 11.99 8.82 -0.10
CA LYS A 10 10.63 8.58 -0.60
C LYS A 10 10.64 7.84 -1.93
N GLN A 11 11.47 8.25 -2.88
CA GLN A 11 11.62 7.54 -4.16
C GLN A 11 12.13 6.12 -3.94
N ALA A 12 13.16 5.93 -3.12
CA ALA A 12 13.72 4.62 -2.86
C ALA A 12 12.74 3.66 -2.16
N ILE A 13 11.90 4.18 -1.27
CA ILE A 13 10.83 3.41 -0.61
C ILE A 13 9.75 2.99 -1.61
N ASP A 14 9.32 3.89 -2.50
CA ASP A 14 8.33 3.56 -3.54
C ASP A 14 8.88 2.50 -4.53
N GLU A 15 10.16 2.58 -4.87
CA GLU A 15 10.86 1.59 -5.69
C GLU A 15 10.94 0.22 -4.98
N GLU A 16 11.33 0.21 -3.70
CA GLU A 16 11.41 -1.04 -2.91
C GLU A 16 10.03 -1.68 -2.69
N LEU A 17 8.98 -0.89 -2.44
CA LEU A 17 7.60 -1.39 -2.40
C LEU A 17 7.18 -1.99 -3.74
N SER A 18 7.53 -1.36 -4.86
CA SER A 18 7.20 -1.86 -6.19
C SER A 18 7.87 -3.22 -6.45
N LEU A 19 9.16 -3.34 -6.10
CA LEU A 19 9.90 -4.60 -6.20
C LEU A 19 9.28 -5.69 -5.31
N TYR A 20 8.89 -5.34 -4.08
CA TYR A 20 8.24 -6.27 -3.17
C TYR A 20 6.93 -6.84 -3.75
N PHE A 21 6.06 -5.99 -4.31
CA PHE A 21 4.82 -6.45 -4.96
C PHE A 21 5.11 -7.30 -6.21
N GLU A 22 6.09 -6.92 -7.02
CA GLU A 22 6.50 -7.72 -8.19
C GLU A 22 7.05 -9.10 -7.80
N GLU A 23 7.72 -9.23 -6.66
CA GLU A 23 8.15 -10.53 -6.12
C GLU A 23 6.95 -11.37 -5.68
N LEU A 24 6.01 -10.77 -4.94
CA LEU A 24 4.78 -11.47 -4.51
C LEU A 24 3.93 -11.96 -5.68
N GLU A 25 3.76 -11.14 -6.71
CA GLU A 25 2.99 -11.48 -7.92
C GLU A 25 3.63 -12.66 -8.70
N LYS A 26 4.96 -12.81 -8.64
CA LYS A 26 5.67 -13.95 -9.27
C LYS A 26 5.54 -15.25 -8.50
N ASP A 27 5.38 -15.16 -7.18
CA ASP A 27 5.30 -16.32 -6.29
C ASP A 27 3.92 -17.01 -6.31
N THR A 28 2.92 -16.40 -6.94
CA THR A 28 1.56 -16.94 -7.03
C THR A 28 1.01 -16.98 -8.46
N SER A 29 0.42 -18.11 -8.85
CA SER A 29 -0.33 -18.23 -10.10
C SER A 29 -1.83 -17.98 -9.93
N ASP A 30 -2.30 -17.69 -8.71
CA ASP A 30 -3.72 -17.47 -8.45
C ASP A 30 -4.15 -16.08 -8.96
N VAL A 31 -5.09 -16.08 -9.90
CA VAL A 31 -5.55 -14.86 -10.58
C VAL A 31 -6.28 -13.91 -9.63
N LEU A 32 -7.07 -14.44 -8.68
CA LEU A 32 -7.83 -13.61 -7.75
C LEU A 32 -6.92 -13.00 -6.69
N PHE A 33 -5.92 -13.76 -6.24
CA PHE A 33 -4.95 -13.23 -5.31
C PHE A 33 -4.06 -12.16 -5.97
N ASN A 34 -3.64 -12.36 -7.22
CA ASN A 34 -2.90 -11.33 -7.96
C ASN A 34 -3.72 -10.06 -8.17
N ASP A 35 -5.01 -10.17 -8.52
CA ASP A 35 -5.90 -9.01 -8.60
C ASP A 35 -5.98 -8.27 -7.25
N PHE A 36 -6.11 -8.99 -6.14
CA PHE A 36 -6.09 -8.38 -4.81
C PHE A 36 -4.76 -7.67 -4.49
N LEU A 37 -3.62 -8.28 -4.83
CA LEU A 37 -2.30 -7.66 -4.69
C LEU A 37 -2.18 -6.39 -5.53
N ASP A 38 -2.71 -6.37 -6.75
CA ASP A 38 -2.76 -5.18 -7.60
C ASP A 38 -3.58 -4.05 -6.95
N GLN A 39 -4.74 -4.37 -6.37
CA GLN A 39 -5.54 -3.39 -5.63
C GLN A 39 -4.78 -2.84 -4.41
N MET A 40 -4.11 -3.72 -3.64
CA MET A 40 -3.29 -3.30 -2.49
C MET A 40 -2.14 -2.40 -2.93
N LYS A 41 -1.44 -2.76 -4.01
CA LYS A 41 -0.34 -2.00 -4.59
C LYS A 41 -0.79 -0.60 -5.02
N GLU A 42 -1.94 -0.48 -5.69
CA GLU A 42 -2.51 0.81 -6.07
C GLU A 42 -2.81 1.71 -4.86
N PHE A 43 -3.35 1.11 -3.78
CA PHE A 43 -3.66 1.83 -2.55
C PHE A 43 -2.41 2.28 -1.79
N ILE A 44 -1.43 1.38 -1.66
CA ILE A 44 -0.19 1.59 -0.90
C ILE A 44 0.78 2.49 -1.66
N ILE A 45 0.84 2.38 -2.99
CA ILE A 45 1.70 3.18 -3.88
C ILE A 45 0.82 4.10 -4.74
N PRO A 46 0.11 5.07 -4.14
CA PRO A 46 -0.64 6.04 -4.93
C PRO A 46 0.33 6.97 -5.66
N ASP A 47 -0.16 7.68 -6.68
CA ASP A 47 0.62 8.66 -7.44
C ASP A 47 1.55 9.50 -6.54
N LYS A 48 2.80 9.68 -7.00
CA LYS A 48 3.98 10.14 -6.24
C LYS A 48 3.81 11.43 -5.41
N SER A 49 2.70 12.16 -5.51
CA SER A 49 2.40 13.35 -4.71
C SER A 49 1.57 13.08 -3.45
N LYS A 50 1.02 11.87 -3.25
CA LYS A 50 0.00 11.63 -2.20
C LYS A 50 0.52 10.89 -0.96
N ALA A 51 1.50 9.99 -1.10
CA ALA A 51 2.11 9.32 0.03
C ALA A 51 3.35 10.08 0.51
N LYS A 52 3.38 10.45 1.80
CA LYS A 52 4.50 11.20 2.38
C LYS A 52 5.64 10.31 2.89
N ARG A 53 5.38 9.01 3.09
CA ARG A 53 6.36 8.01 3.57
C ARG A 53 7.10 8.41 4.86
N ILE A 54 6.43 9.13 5.76
CA ILE A 54 7.08 9.68 6.96
C ILE A 54 7.62 8.56 7.87
N HIS A 55 6.83 7.52 8.16
CA HIS A 55 7.24 6.44 9.04
C HIS A 55 8.48 5.66 8.54
N PRO A 56 8.52 5.16 7.28
CA PRO A 56 9.70 4.48 6.77
C PRO A 56 10.92 5.41 6.69
N ILE A 57 10.75 6.68 6.30
CA ILE A 57 11.87 7.65 6.24
C ILE A 57 12.44 7.91 7.65
N LEU A 58 11.60 8.05 8.67
CA LEU A 58 12.05 8.22 10.05
C LEU A 58 12.85 7.01 10.55
N LEU A 59 12.45 5.79 10.17
CA LEU A 59 13.20 4.58 10.50
C LEU A 59 14.59 4.59 9.84
N ILE A 60 14.67 4.97 8.57
CA ILE A 60 15.94 5.06 7.82
C ILE A 60 16.83 6.15 8.42
N ALA A 61 16.26 7.30 8.77
CA ALA A 61 16.99 8.40 9.40
C ALA A 61 17.54 8.02 10.79
N ALA A 62 16.72 7.36 11.61
CA ALA A 62 17.13 6.87 12.92
C ALA A 62 18.28 5.86 12.80
N PHE A 63 18.16 4.89 11.89
CA PHE A 63 19.22 3.92 11.62
C PHE A 63 20.52 4.58 11.14
N SER A 64 20.40 5.51 10.19
CA SER A 64 21.54 6.26 9.64
C SER A 64 22.26 7.10 10.69
N GLY A 65 21.53 7.58 11.71
CA GLY A 65 22.09 8.35 12.82
C GLY A 65 22.81 7.52 13.89
N ILE A 66 22.58 6.20 13.96
CA ILE A 66 23.17 5.32 14.99
C ILE A 66 24.25 4.38 14.46
N ILE A 67 24.24 4.06 13.17
CA ILE A 67 25.21 3.15 12.55
C ILE A 67 26.58 3.80 12.40
N ASN A 68 27.65 2.99 12.43
CA ASN A 68 28.97 3.44 12.03
C ASN A 68 28.93 3.87 10.53
N PRO A 69 29.31 5.12 10.19
CA PRO A 69 29.24 5.63 8.82
C PRO A 69 29.99 4.78 7.78
N LEU A 70 31.01 4.01 8.20
CA LEU A 70 31.74 3.09 7.32
C LEU A 70 30.86 1.97 6.75
N TYR A 71 29.76 1.61 7.42
CA TYR A 71 28.85 0.54 7.00
C TYR A 71 27.54 1.06 6.39
N LEU A 72 27.25 2.37 6.47
CA LEU A 72 25.97 2.92 6.05
C LEU A 72 25.65 2.59 4.58
N ARG A 73 26.64 2.71 3.70
CA ARG A 73 26.47 2.45 2.27
C ARG A 73 26.07 1.01 1.97
N ASP A 74 26.61 0.05 2.71
CA ASP A 74 26.38 -1.38 2.49
C ASP A 74 25.06 -1.84 3.12
N GLU A 75 24.60 -1.14 4.17
CA GLU A 75 23.39 -1.49 4.92
C GLU A 75 22.14 -0.70 4.48
N ILE A 76 22.27 0.38 3.70
CA ILE A 76 21.15 1.27 3.33
C ILE A 76 20.00 0.51 2.63
N LEU A 77 20.33 -0.43 1.74
CA LEU A 77 19.32 -1.24 1.04
C LEU A 77 18.59 -2.18 2.00
N LYS A 78 19.31 -2.75 2.98
CA LYS A 78 18.71 -3.66 3.97
C LYS A 78 17.76 -2.91 4.89
N VAL A 79 18.14 -1.70 5.34
CA VAL A 79 17.23 -0.89 6.17
C VAL A 79 16.01 -0.41 5.37
N ARG A 80 16.15 -0.09 4.07
CA ARG A 80 15.00 0.23 3.21
C ARG A 80 14.01 -0.95 3.11
N LYS A 81 14.49 -2.18 2.98
CA LYS A 81 13.66 -3.40 3.07
C LYS A 81 12.92 -3.54 4.40
N VAL A 82 13.55 -3.17 5.50
CA VAL A 82 12.89 -3.16 6.82
C VAL A 82 11.88 -2.01 6.90
N ALA A 83 12.21 -0.85 6.34
CA ALA A 83 11.36 0.33 6.37
C ALA A 83 10.04 0.11 5.62
N ILE A 84 10.03 -0.63 4.50
CA ILE A 84 8.78 -0.93 3.80
C ILE A 84 7.80 -1.74 4.66
N ALA A 85 8.28 -2.60 5.58
CA ALA A 85 7.39 -3.31 6.50
C ALA A 85 6.62 -2.35 7.43
N VAL A 86 7.24 -1.24 7.83
CA VAL A 86 6.58 -0.19 8.60
C VAL A 86 5.52 0.53 7.77
N GLU A 87 5.78 0.77 6.48
CA GLU A 87 4.79 1.39 5.58
C GLU A 87 3.62 0.45 5.27
N LEU A 88 3.87 -0.86 5.13
CA LEU A 88 2.83 -1.87 4.97
C LEU A 88 1.95 -1.94 6.21
N LEU A 89 2.56 -1.97 7.40
CA LEU A 89 1.83 -1.93 8.67
C LEU A 89 0.99 -0.66 8.79
N HIS A 90 1.58 0.51 8.49
CA HIS A 90 0.86 1.78 8.50
C HIS A 90 -0.32 1.78 7.52
N SER A 91 -0.13 1.20 6.34
CA SER A 91 -1.17 1.13 5.31
C SER A 91 -2.33 0.22 5.74
N GLY A 92 -2.06 -0.94 6.34
CA GLY A 92 -3.10 -1.81 6.90
C GLY A 92 -3.95 -1.10 7.97
N HIS A 93 -3.31 -0.31 8.86
CA HIS A 93 -4.05 0.52 9.81
C HIS A 93 -4.96 1.53 9.10
N LEU A 94 -4.49 2.21 8.05
CA LEU A 94 -5.31 3.16 7.31
C LEU A 94 -6.51 2.51 6.62
N ILE A 95 -6.33 1.28 6.08
CA ILE A 95 -7.41 0.49 5.47
C ILE A 95 -8.49 0.19 6.50
N HIS A 96 -8.08 -0.29 7.69
CA HIS A 96 -9.01 -0.68 8.75
C HIS A 96 -9.68 0.55 9.38
N ASP A 97 -8.94 1.64 9.60
CA ASP A 97 -9.51 2.91 10.08
C ASP A 97 -10.57 3.43 9.11
N ASP A 98 -10.27 3.50 7.80
CA ASP A 98 -11.24 3.97 6.80
C ASP A 98 -12.50 3.10 6.78
N LEU A 99 -12.35 1.79 7.01
CA LEU A 99 -13.48 0.86 7.06
C LEU A 99 -14.31 1.01 8.34
N ILE A 100 -13.67 1.20 9.50
CA ILE A 100 -14.35 1.35 10.80
C ILE A 100 -15.10 2.68 10.86
N ASP A 101 -14.51 3.73 10.28
CA ASP A 101 -15.06 5.09 10.30
C ASP A 101 -16.06 5.37 9.16
N ASP A 102 -16.30 4.39 8.28
CA ASP A 102 -17.10 4.54 7.05
C ASP A 102 -16.59 5.70 6.14
N ASP A 103 -15.27 5.92 6.11
CA ASP A 103 -14.63 6.96 5.30
C ASP A 103 -14.50 6.49 3.83
N ASP A 104 -15.27 7.09 2.93
CA ASP A 104 -15.26 6.72 1.50
C ASP A 104 -13.98 7.18 0.75
N MET A 105 -13.17 8.06 1.35
CA MET A 105 -12.09 8.80 0.67
C MET A 105 -10.79 8.87 1.49
N ARG A 106 -9.68 8.51 0.85
CA ARG A 106 -8.33 8.64 1.41
C ARG A 106 -7.40 9.37 0.45
N ARG A 107 -6.71 10.42 0.92
CA ARG A 107 -5.75 11.22 0.12
C ARG A 107 -6.35 11.71 -1.22
N GLY A 108 -7.64 12.05 -1.23
CA GLY A 108 -8.38 12.45 -2.44
C GLY A 108 -8.52 11.35 -3.51
N LYS A 109 -8.37 10.07 -3.13
CA LYS A 109 -8.79 8.88 -3.88
C LYS A 109 -9.83 8.11 -3.05
N ALA A 110 -10.43 7.07 -3.63
CA ALA A 110 -11.31 6.18 -2.88
C ALA A 110 -10.54 5.50 -1.74
N ALA A 111 -11.18 5.32 -0.58
CA ALA A 111 -10.67 4.39 0.43
C ALA A 111 -10.65 2.96 -0.12
N PHE A 112 -9.87 2.07 0.49
CA PHE A 112 -9.64 0.73 -0.06
C PHE A 112 -10.93 -0.08 -0.24
N HIS A 113 -11.83 -0.04 0.75
CA HIS A 113 -13.11 -0.73 0.67
C HIS A 113 -14.00 -0.18 -0.46
N VAL A 114 -13.91 1.11 -0.79
CA VAL A 114 -14.62 1.72 -1.92
C VAL A 114 -13.95 1.37 -3.24
N GLN A 115 -12.62 1.33 -3.27
CA GLN A 115 -11.84 0.89 -4.44
C GLN A 115 -12.26 -0.52 -4.85
N LEU A 116 -12.30 -1.45 -3.89
CA LEU A 116 -12.73 -2.84 -4.11
C LEU A 116 -14.20 -2.96 -4.55
N ARG A 117 -15.12 -2.18 -3.93
CA ARG A 117 -16.53 -2.09 -4.40
C ARG A 117 -16.61 -1.68 -5.87
N ARG A 118 -15.83 -0.67 -6.26
CA ARG A 118 -15.80 -0.17 -7.64
C ARG A 118 -15.21 -1.19 -8.60
N ASP A 119 -14.21 -1.94 -8.15
CA ASP A 119 -13.55 -2.93 -8.98
C ASP A 119 -14.48 -4.09 -9.32
N ILE A 120 -15.11 -4.70 -8.32
CA ILE A 120 -16.06 -5.81 -8.54
C ILE A 120 -17.31 -5.37 -9.34
N ASN A 121 -17.72 -4.11 -9.22
CA ASN A 121 -18.83 -3.57 -10.02
C ASN A 121 -18.50 -3.61 -11.53
N LYS A 122 -17.23 -3.46 -11.94
CA LYS A 122 -16.82 -3.60 -13.35
C LYS A 122 -17.15 -4.99 -13.90
N VAL A 123 -17.01 -6.03 -13.08
CA VAL A 123 -17.34 -7.43 -13.43
C VAL A 123 -18.85 -7.62 -13.55
N TYR A 124 -19.61 -7.13 -12.56
CA TYR A 124 -21.07 -7.31 -12.53
C TYR A 124 -21.84 -6.33 -13.41
N LYS A 125 -21.20 -5.36 -14.07
CA LYS A 125 -21.88 -4.27 -14.79
C LYS A 125 -22.93 -4.77 -15.80
N SER A 126 -22.67 -5.91 -16.46
CA SER A 126 -23.54 -6.52 -17.47
C SER A 126 -24.46 -7.64 -16.93
N MET A 127 -24.39 -7.97 -15.64
CA MET A 127 -25.13 -9.08 -15.04
C MET A 127 -26.32 -8.57 -14.20
N GLU A 128 -27.49 -9.15 -14.44
CA GLU A 128 -28.67 -8.95 -13.59
C GLU A 128 -28.61 -9.93 -12.40
N LEU A 129 -28.09 -9.47 -11.27
CA LEU A 129 -27.98 -10.25 -10.03
C LEU A 129 -28.88 -9.66 -8.94
N PRO A 130 -29.71 -10.48 -8.26
CA PRO A 130 -30.46 -10.02 -7.09
C PRO A 130 -29.49 -9.61 -5.97
N GLY A 131 -29.76 -8.49 -5.29
CA GLY A 131 -28.93 -8.03 -4.18
C GLY A 131 -27.55 -7.48 -4.58
N LYS A 132 -27.32 -7.13 -5.85
CA LYS A 132 -26.02 -6.66 -6.37
C LYS A 132 -25.31 -5.61 -5.51
N LYS A 133 -26.03 -4.58 -5.04
CA LYS A 133 -25.46 -3.53 -4.19
C LYS A 133 -24.96 -4.04 -2.84
N GLU A 134 -25.66 -5.02 -2.28
CA GLU A 134 -25.27 -5.66 -1.02
C GLU A 134 -24.01 -6.51 -1.21
N LEU A 135 -23.93 -7.27 -2.31
CA LEU A 135 -22.75 -8.06 -2.67
C LEU A 135 -21.51 -7.19 -2.88
N GLU A 136 -21.65 -6.05 -3.57
CA GLU A 136 -20.55 -5.10 -3.77
C GLU A 136 -20.02 -4.58 -2.42
N ASN A 137 -20.92 -4.18 -1.52
CA ASN A 137 -20.57 -3.70 -0.19
C ASN A 137 -19.90 -4.79 0.66
N LEU A 138 -20.42 -6.03 0.64
CA LEU A 138 -19.84 -7.17 1.33
C LEU A 138 -18.43 -7.48 0.80
N TYR A 139 -18.26 -7.54 -0.52
CA TYR A 139 -16.95 -7.76 -1.14
C TYR A 139 -15.93 -6.70 -0.71
N GLY A 140 -16.30 -5.42 -0.81
CA GLY A 140 -15.40 -4.33 -0.43
C GLY A 140 -15.03 -4.37 1.05
N ARG A 141 -15.98 -4.66 1.94
CA ARG A 141 -15.72 -4.81 3.37
C ARG A 141 -14.83 -6.02 3.66
N ASP A 142 -15.23 -7.20 3.19
CA ASP A 142 -14.63 -8.47 3.57
C ASP A 142 -13.19 -8.57 3.04
N LEU A 143 -12.92 -8.10 1.82
CA LEU A 143 -11.55 -8.03 1.31
C LEU A 143 -10.71 -6.94 1.98
N SER A 144 -11.31 -5.84 2.44
CA SER A 144 -10.56 -4.82 3.19
C SER A 144 -10.11 -5.31 4.56
N ILE A 145 -10.81 -6.27 5.16
CA ILE A 145 -10.38 -6.92 6.41
C ILE A 145 -9.11 -7.77 6.20
N LEU A 146 -8.91 -8.30 4.98
CA LEU A 146 -7.74 -9.11 4.64
C LEU A 146 -6.50 -8.27 4.28
N GLY A 147 -6.68 -6.99 3.94
CA GLY A 147 -5.60 -6.04 3.65
C GLY A 147 -5.01 -5.45 4.93
#